data_AF-A0A414BPM9-F1
#
_entry.id   AF-A0A414BPM9-F1
#
_cell.length_a   1.000
_cell.length_b   1.000
_cell.length_c   1.000
_cell.angle_alpha   90.00
_cell.angle_beta   90.00
_cell.angle_gamma   90.00
#
_symmetry.space_group_name_H-M   'P 1'
#
loop_
_entity.id
_entity.type
_entity.pdbx_description
1 polymer ?
#
loop_
_entity_poly.entity_id
_entity_poly.type
_entity_poly.pdbx_seq_one_letter_code
_entity_poly.pdbx_strand_id
1 'polypeptide(L)' 'MNIETAKQINLADYLHSLGYSPVKQQGINLWYKSPLREETEASFKVNTERNQWYDF' A
#
# COMPACT_ATOMS: atom_id res chain seq x y z
N MET A 1 -3.98 -19.29 -8.03
CA MET A 1 -4.59 -18.25 -7.18
C MET A 1 -5.87 -17.77 -7.83
N ASN A 2 -6.98 -17.66 -7.11
CA ASN A 2 -8.24 -17.13 -7.66
C ASN A 2 -8.44 -15.66 -7.21
N ILE A 3 -9.43 -14.98 -7.79
CA ILE A 3 -9.70 -13.55 -7.53
C ILE A 3 -10.06 -13.30 -6.06
N GLU A 4 -10.76 -14.23 -5.41
CA GLU A 4 -11.17 -14.12 -4.01
C GLU A 4 -9.96 -14.17 -3.08
N THR A 5 -9.04 -15.11 -3.29
CA THR A 5 -7.77 -15.18 -2.56
C THR A 5 -6.93 -13.93 -2.78
N ALA A 6 -6.94 -13.36 -3.99
CA ALA A 6 -6.17 -12.15 -4.28
C ALA A 6 -6.67 -10.92 -3.52
N LYS A 7 -7.98 -10.78 -3.36
CA LYS A 7 -8.58 -9.70 -2.56
C LYS A 7 -8.28 -9.80 -1.07
N GLN A 8 -7.88 -10.98 -0.58
CA GLN A 8 -7.51 -11.22 0.82
C GLN A 8 -6.03 -10.96 1.11
N ILE A 9 -5.18 -10.73 0.10
CA ILE A 9 -3.78 -10.34 0.34
C ILE A 9 -3.78 -8.98 1.03
N ASN A 10 -3.22 -8.92 2.24
CA ASN A 10 -2.99 -7.65 2.92
C ASN A 10 -1.98 -6.81 2.13
N LEU A 11 -2.42 -5.65 1.67
CA LEU A 11 -1.61 -4.79 0.83
C LEU A 11 -0.38 -4.24 1.55
N ALA A 12 -0.45 -4.02 2.86
CA ALA A 12 0.68 -3.55 3.65
C ALA A 12 1.78 -4.63 3.75
N ASP A 13 1.39 -5.87 4.04
CA ASP A 13 2.33 -7.00 4.09
C ASP A 13 2.93 -7.27 2.71
N TYR A 14 2.12 -7.17 1.65
CA TYR A 14 2.59 -7.31 0.28
C TYR A 14 3.63 -6.25 -0.09
N LEU A 15 3.35 -4.97 0.18
CA LEU A 15 4.30 -3.88 -0.05
C LEU A 15 5.59 -4.07 0.77
N HIS A 16 5.47 -4.51 2.01
CA HIS A 16 6.62 -4.82 2.86
C HIS A 16 7.48 -5.94 2.26
N SER A 17 6.86 -7.00 1.72
CA SER A 17 7.58 -8.10 1.05
C SER A 17 8.34 -7.66 -0.20
N LEU A 18 7.87 -6.59 -0.86
CA LEU A 18 8.54 -5.96 -1.99
C LEU A 18 9.65 -4.98 -1.56
N GLY A 19 9.81 -4.74 -0.25
CA GLY A 19 10.81 -3.81 0.30
C GLY A 19 10.32 -2.38 0.49
N TYR A 20 9.01 -2.12 0.31
CA TYR A 20 8.43 -0.80 0.58
C TYR A 20 8.03 -0.68 2.04
N SER A 21 8.53 0.37 2.69
CA SER A 21 8.15 0.73 4.06
C SER A 21 7.27 1.97 4.06
N PRO A 22 6.27 2.06 4.96
CA PRO A 22 5.43 3.24 5.04
C PRO A 22 6.27 4.45 5.47
N VAL A 23 6.19 5.52 4.69
CA VAL A 23 6.80 6.82 4.96
C VAL A 23 6.05 7.55 6.07
N LYS A 24 4.73 7.35 6.15
CA LYS A 24 3.87 7.97 7.17
C LYS A 24 2.69 7.07 7.50
N GLN A 25 2.30 7.03 8.76
CA GLN A 25 1.07 6.38 9.21
C GLN A 25 0.13 7.43 9.83
N GLN A 26 -1.14 7.42 9.41
CA GLN A 26 -2.21 8.24 9.98
C GLN A 26 -3.44 7.38 10.22
N GLY A 27 -3.55 6.86 11.45
CA GLY A 27 -4.60 5.90 11.83
C GLY A 27 -4.52 4.66 10.95
N ILE A 28 -5.60 4.41 10.21
CA ILE A 28 -5.79 3.28 9.29
C ILE A 28 -5.14 3.47 7.91
N ASN A 29 -4.51 4.63 7.67
CA ASN A 29 -3.91 4.95 6.39
C ASN A 29 -2.39 4.95 6.48
N LEU A 30 -1.76 4.16 5.62
CA LEU A 30 -0.32 4.08 5.42
C LEU A 30 0.04 4.79 4.13
N TRP A 31 1.05 5.63 4.17
CA TRP A 31 1.57 6.38 3.02
C TRP A 31 2.91 5.79 2.61
N TYR A 32 3.08 5.55 1.33
CA TYR A 32 4.26 4.99 0.70
C TYR A 32 4.69 5.90 -0.46
N LYS A 33 5.93 5.76 -0.90
CA LYS A 33 6.32 6.19 -2.23
C LYS A 33 5.69 5.23 -3.25
N SER A 34 5.23 5.78 -4.36
CA SER A 34 4.54 5.09 -5.42
C SER A 34 5.47 4.03 -6.01
N PRO A 35 5.08 2.76 -6.02
CA PRO A 35 5.84 1.72 -6.69
C PRO A 35 5.76 1.85 -8.22
N LEU A 36 4.88 2.73 -8.73
CA LEU A 36 4.59 2.90 -10.15
C LEU A 36 5.48 3.97 -10.82
N ARG A 37 6.15 4.82 -10.04
CA ARG A 37 6.98 5.94 -10.51
C ARG A 37 8.04 6.31 -9.48
N GLU A 38 9.18 6.79 -9.94
CA GLU A 38 10.17 7.40 -9.04
C GLU A 38 9.65 8.74 -8.55
N GLU A 39 9.37 8.84 -7.25
CA GLU A 39 8.95 10.07 -6.60
C GLU A 39 9.70 10.34 -5.30
N THR A 40 9.79 11.63 -4.97
CA THR A 40 10.47 12.10 -3.77
C THR A 40 9.53 12.14 -2.56
N GLU A 41 8.26 12.51 -2.80
CA GLU A 41 7.20 12.60 -1.79
C GLU A 41 6.29 11.36 -1.84
N ALA A 42 5.64 11.02 -0.73
CA ALA A 42 4.76 9.85 -0.68
C ALA A 42 3.36 10.20 -1.21
N SER A 43 2.99 9.68 -2.39
CA SER A 43 1.64 9.86 -2.97
C SER A 43 0.78 8.58 -2.89
N PHE A 44 1.36 7.44 -2.55
CA PHE A 44 0.64 6.17 -2.52
C PHE A 44 0.06 5.89 -1.14
N LYS A 45 -1.27 5.91 -1.02
CA LYS A 45 -2.00 5.74 0.24
C LYS A 45 -2.71 4.38 0.28
N VAL A 46 -2.37 3.55 1.25
CA VAL A 46 -3.04 2.27 1.56
C VAL A 46 -3.96 2.44 2.76
N ASN A 47 -5.21 2.04 2.63
CA ASN A 47 -6.16 1.91 3.72
C ASN A 47 -6.17 0.46 4.23
N THR A 48 -5.74 0.23 5.47
CA THR A 48 -5.57 -1.11 6.03
C THR A 48 -6.88 -1.77 6.43
N GLU A 49 -7.95 -1.01 6.69
CA GLU A 49 -9.27 -1.58 6.99
C GLU A 49 -9.99 -2.05 5.73
N ARG A 50 -9.92 -1.27 4.66
CA ARG A 50 -10.57 -1.58 3.37
C ARG A 50 -9.70 -2.47 2.48
N ASN A 51 -8.43 -2.66 2.84
CA ASN A 51 -7.42 -3.33 2.03
C ASN A 51 -7.35 -2.78 0.59
N GLN A 52 -7.39 -1.45 0.47
CA GLN A 52 -7.46 -0.71 -0.79
C GLN A 52 -6.38 0.36 -0.81
N TRP A 53 -5.90 0.70 -2.00
CA TRP A 53 -4.94 1.78 -2.18
C TRP A 53 -5.44 2.85 -3.14
N TYR A 54 -4.84 4.02 -3.04
CA TYR A 54 -5.06 5.17 -3.91
C TYR A 54 -3.72 5.88 -4.13
N ASP A 55 -3.44 6.31 -5.35
CA ASP A 55 -2.23 7.03 -5.73
C ASP A 55 -2.65 8.41 -6.24
N PHE A 56 -2.07 9.49 -5.68
CA PHE A 56 -2.48 10.87 -5.93
C PHE A 56 -1.91 11.47 -7.23
#